data_AF-A0A1W1CVU9-F1
#
_entry.id   AF-A0A1W1CVU9-F1
#
_cell.length_a   1.000
_cell.length_b   1.000
_cell.length_c   1.000
_cell.angle_alpha   90.00
_cell.angle_beta   90.00
_cell.angle_gamma   90.00
#
_symmetry.space_group_name_H-M   'P 1'
#
loop_
_entity.id
_entity.type
_entity.pdbx_description
1 polymer ?
#
loop_
_entity_poly.entity_id
_entity_poly.type
_entity_poly.pdbx_seq_one_letter_code
_entity_poly.pdbx_strand_id
1 'polypeptide(L)'
;MAGPNHYRGIKELYPVQYARVLYFPNEDSNDSAIRNKFIGQFYPYFIQKDLYGYTIIPENIHNIEDAPNEGYRTLLPADTIRFAKKLKVVRDGIASFFYHPYLGSGYLQQIVEGLESEGYTFVSASSLVE
;
A
#
# COMPACT_ATOMS: atom_id res chain seq x y z
N MET A 1 -13.25 -6.30 -11.49
CA MET A 1 -11.88 -6.22 -10.92
C MET A 1 -10.89 -6.14 -12.07
N ALA A 2 -9.77 -5.43 -11.90
CA ALA A 2 -8.70 -5.40 -12.90
C ALA A 2 -8.12 -6.82 -13.10
N GLY A 3 -7.54 -7.06 -14.27
CA GLY A 3 -6.92 -8.33 -14.66
C GLY A 3 -5.54 -8.07 -15.26
N PRO A 4 -4.79 -9.12 -15.66
CA PRO A 4 -3.38 -8.95 -15.97
C PRO A 4 -3.07 -7.95 -17.08
N ASN A 5 -3.87 -7.93 -18.16
CA ASN A 5 -3.71 -6.97 -19.24
C ASN A 5 -4.05 -5.53 -18.84
N HIS A 6 -4.92 -5.34 -17.84
CA HIS A 6 -5.17 -4.02 -17.28
C HIS A 6 -3.93 -3.51 -16.53
N TYR A 7 -3.27 -4.36 -15.74
CA TYR A 7 -1.98 -4.02 -15.11
C TYR A 7 -0.91 -3.70 -16.16
N ARG A 8 -0.74 -4.54 -17.20
CA ARG A 8 0.18 -4.21 -18.30
C ARG A 8 -0.12 -2.86 -18.95
N GLY A 9 -1.40 -2.55 -19.21
CA GLY A 9 -1.80 -1.27 -19.79
C GLY A 9 -1.53 -0.07 -18.87
N ILE A 10 -1.83 -0.19 -17.57
CA ILE A 10 -1.58 0.86 -16.59
C ILE A 10 -0.07 1.15 -16.47
N LYS A 11 0.79 0.12 -16.55
CA LYS A 11 2.26 0.27 -16.52
C LYS A 11 2.79 1.18 -17.62
N GLU A 12 2.16 1.21 -18.78
CA GLU A 12 2.61 2.08 -19.88
C GLU A 12 2.38 3.58 -19.59
N LEU A 13 1.49 3.90 -18.65
CA LEU A 13 1.21 5.29 -18.25
C LEU A 13 1.82 5.64 -16.89
N TYR A 14 1.80 4.68 -15.95
CA TYR A 14 2.20 4.86 -14.56
C TYR A 14 3.19 3.75 -14.14
N PRO A 15 4.45 3.83 -14.58
CA PRO A 15 5.45 2.79 -14.28
C PRO A 15 5.90 2.78 -12.82
N VAL A 16 5.67 3.88 -12.08
CA VAL A 16 5.96 4.02 -10.65
C VAL A 16 4.66 4.26 -9.90
N GLN A 17 4.37 3.50 -8.85
CA GLN A 17 3.08 3.58 -8.13
C GLN A 17 3.21 3.42 -6.62
N TYR A 18 2.36 4.15 -5.89
CA TYR A 18 1.93 3.74 -4.56
C TYR A 18 0.81 2.72 -4.72
N ALA A 19 1.06 1.46 -4.36
CA ALA A 19 0.05 0.43 -4.58
C ALA A 19 0.18 -0.79 -3.66
N ARG A 20 -0.95 -1.49 -3.53
CA ARG A 20 -1.02 -2.92 -3.20
C ARG A 20 -1.52 -3.68 -4.42
N VAL A 21 -0.59 -4.22 -5.20
CA VAL A 21 -0.88 -4.88 -6.48
C VAL A 21 -1.47 -6.28 -6.26
N LEU A 22 -2.41 -6.67 -7.13
CA LEU A 22 -2.90 -8.04 -7.24
C LEU A 22 -2.16 -8.74 -8.40
N TYR A 23 -1.56 -9.88 -8.12
CA TYR A 23 -0.82 -10.66 -9.11
C TYR A 23 -1.60 -11.90 -9.51
N PHE A 24 -1.48 -12.29 -10.78
CA PHE A 24 -2.15 -13.44 -11.36
C PHE A 24 -1.08 -14.44 -11.84
N PRO A 25 -0.54 -15.28 -10.93
CA PRO A 25 0.62 -16.12 -11.24
C PRO A 25 0.34 -17.23 -12.26
N ASN A 26 -0.93 -17.55 -12.52
CA ASN A 26 -1.34 -18.63 -13.42
C ASN A 26 -2.05 -18.10 -14.67
N GLU A 27 -1.77 -16.88 -15.09
CA GLU A 27 -2.46 -16.21 -16.21
C GLU A 27 -2.39 -16.96 -17.55
N ASP A 28 -1.41 -17.86 -17.72
CA ASP A 28 -1.25 -18.70 -18.90
C ASP A 28 -2.11 -19.99 -18.88
N SER A 29 -2.86 -20.23 -17.80
CA SER A 29 -3.68 -21.44 -17.68
C SER A 29 -4.90 -21.43 -18.61
N ASN A 30 -5.17 -22.57 -19.24
CA ASN A 30 -6.39 -22.78 -20.04
C ASN A 30 -7.65 -22.86 -19.16
N ASP A 31 -7.51 -23.27 -17.90
CA ASP A 31 -8.61 -23.28 -16.93
C ASP A 31 -8.84 -21.88 -16.38
N SER A 32 -10.01 -21.30 -16.68
CA SER A 32 -10.39 -19.95 -16.24
C SER A 32 -10.45 -19.77 -14.72
N ALA A 33 -10.78 -20.82 -13.96
CA ALA A 33 -10.84 -20.74 -12.50
C ALA A 33 -9.43 -20.62 -11.89
N ILE A 34 -8.45 -21.27 -12.51
CA ILE A 34 -7.03 -21.19 -12.12
C ILE A 34 -6.43 -19.88 -12.65
N ARG A 35 -6.71 -19.54 -13.91
CA ARG A 35 -6.19 -18.36 -14.59
C ARG A 35 -6.50 -17.04 -13.88
N ASN A 36 -7.73 -16.92 -13.39
CA ASN A 36 -8.20 -15.70 -12.74
C ASN A 36 -7.91 -15.65 -11.23
N LYS A 37 -7.26 -16.68 -10.68
CA LYS A 37 -6.89 -16.70 -9.27
C LYS A 37 -5.75 -15.70 -9.03
N PHE A 38 -6.02 -14.72 -8.19
CA PHE A 38 -5.03 -13.71 -7.83
C PHE A 38 -4.48 -13.90 -6.42
N ILE A 39 -3.32 -13.30 -6.17
CA ILE A 39 -2.75 -13.10 -4.84
C ILE A 39 -2.56 -11.61 -4.61
N GLY A 40 -2.99 -11.13 -3.44
CA GLY A 40 -2.61 -9.81 -2.97
C GLY A 40 -1.31 -9.93 -2.19
N GLN A 41 -0.29 -9.17 -2.58
CA GLN A 41 1.00 -9.25 -1.91
C GLN A 41 1.20 -8.07 -0.96
N PHE A 42 1.64 -8.38 0.25
CA PHE A 42 2.02 -7.39 1.24
C PHE A 42 3.54 -7.36 1.35
N TYR A 43 4.14 -6.21 1.07
CA TYR A 43 5.57 -5.97 1.29
C TYR A 43 5.77 -4.63 1.98
N PRO A 44 6.62 -4.56 3.02
CA PRO A 44 6.91 -3.32 3.69
C PRO A 44 8.16 -2.61 3.15
N TYR A 45 8.53 -2.87 1.90
CA TYR A 45 9.72 -2.32 1.26
C TYR A 45 9.45 -1.98 -0.20
N PHE A 46 10.32 -1.13 -0.74
CA PHE A 46 10.32 -0.72 -2.13
C PHE A 46 10.57 -1.91 -3.08
N ILE A 47 9.81 -1.99 -4.17
CA ILE A 47 10.00 -2.98 -5.21
C ILE A 47 10.46 -2.25 -6.47
N GLN A 48 11.67 -2.51 -6.92
CA GLN A 48 12.20 -1.87 -8.13
C GLN A 48 11.55 -2.41 -9.42
N LYS A 49 11.17 -3.70 -9.42
CA LYS A 49 10.53 -4.35 -10.56
C LYS A 49 9.66 -5.51 -10.08
N ASP A 50 8.34 -5.36 -10.19
CA ASP A 50 7.39 -6.43 -9.89
C ASP A 50 7.14 -7.36 -11.09
N LEU A 51 6.15 -8.26 -10.96
CA LEU A 51 5.77 -9.20 -12.01
C LEU A 51 5.38 -8.53 -13.34
N TYR A 52 4.76 -7.35 -13.28
CA TYR A 52 4.31 -6.59 -14.46
C TYR A 52 5.34 -5.54 -14.90
N GLY A 53 6.45 -5.41 -14.18
CA GLY A 53 7.54 -4.48 -14.47
C GLY A 53 7.39 -3.11 -13.82
N TYR A 54 6.51 -2.96 -12.84
CA TYR A 54 6.35 -1.72 -12.09
C TYR A 54 7.45 -1.52 -11.05
N THR A 55 7.72 -0.25 -10.79
CA THR A 55 8.34 0.20 -9.54
C THR A 55 7.23 0.50 -8.53
N ILE A 56 7.24 -0.18 -7.38
CA ILE A 56 6.19 -0.06 -6.36
C ILE A 56 6.75 0.53 -5.06
N ILE A 57 6.15 1.63 -4.62
CA ILE A 57 6.20 2.11 -3.25
C ILE A 57 5.03 1.45 -2.50
N PRO A 58 5.27 0.74 -1.40
CA PRO A 58 4.25 -0.13 -0.82
C PRO A 58 3.14 0.67 -0.15
N GLU A 59 1.88 0.43 -0.51
CA GLU A 59 0.72 0.91 0.25
C GLU A 59 0.33 -0.13 1.32
N ASN A 60 0.92 0.00 2.51
CA ASN A 60 0.97 -1.07 3.49
C ASN A 60 0.34 -0.72 4.85
N ILE A 61 -0.02 0.54 5.08
CA ILE A 61 -0.82 0.97 6.21
C ILE A 61 -2.16 1.46 5.65
N HIS A 62 -3.25 0.95 6.23
CA HIS A 62 -4.61 1.32 5.84
C HIS A 62 -4.92 2.78 6.17
N ASN A 63 -5.98 3.34 5.58
CA ASN A 63 -6.49 4.65 5.93
C ASN A 63 -7.26 4.66 7.26
N ILE A 64 -7.61 5.87 7.69
CA ILE A 64 -8.60 6.08 8.74
C ILE A 64 -9.97 5.66 8.24
N GLU A 65 -10.66 4.88 9.07
CA GLU A 65 -12.02 4.38 8.88
C GLU A 65 -12.82 4.76 10.13
N ASP A 66 -13.36 5.99 10.16
CA ASP A 66 -14.13 6.52 11.29
C ASP A 66 -15.60 6.08 11.27
N ALA A 67 -16.12 5.74 10.09
CA ALA A 67 -17.46 5.19 9.87
C ALA A 67 -17.39 3.91 8.99
N PRO A 68 -16.91 2.78 9.53
CA PRO A 68 -16.74 1.55 8.74
C PRO A 68 -18.09 0.91 8.37
N ASN A 69 -18.09 0.14 7.29
CA ASN A 69 -19.21 -0.74 6.93
C ASN A 69 -19.48 -1.79 8.02
N GLU A 70 -20.70 -2.34 8.05
CA GLU A 70 -21.07 -3.39 9.00
C GLU A 70 -20.10 -4.59 8.93
N GLY A 71 -19.70 -5.08 10.10
CA GLY A 71 -18.73 -6.18 10.23
C GLY A 71 -17.26 -5.75 10.16
N TYR A 72 -16.96 -4.48 9.86
CA TYR A 72 -15.61 -3.93 9.91
C TYR A 72 -15.43 -3.06 11.16
N ARG A 73 -14.19 -3.05 11.68
CA ARG A 73 -13.84 -2.25 12.85
C ARG A 73 -13.39 -0.85 12.43
N THR A 74 -13.60 0.11 13.32
CA THR A 74 -13.03 1.46 13.21
C THR A 74 -11.50 1.39 13.22
N LEU A 75 -10.87 2.25 12.41
CA LEU A 75 -9.43 2.45 12.36
C LEU A 75 -9.12 3.92 12.60
N LEU A 76 -8.49 4.22 13.74
CA LEU A 76 -8.17 5.57 14.18
C LEU A 76 -6.64 5.81 14.19
N PRO A 77 -6.13 7.03 14.42
CA PRO A 77 -4.69 7.31 14.39
C PRO A 77 -3.81 6.33 15.18
N ALA A 78 -4.27 5.91 16.37
CA ALA A 78 -3.56 4.94 17.20
C ALA A 78 -3.37 3.57 16.50
N ASP A 79 -4.30 3.15 15.64
CA ASP A 79 -4.17 1.93 14.84
C ASP A 79 -3.06 2.09 13.79
N THR A 80 -3.05 3.21 13.05
CA THR A 80 -2.02 3.56 12.06
C THR A 80 -0.63 3.54 12.69
N ILE A 81 -0.45 4.21 13.83
CA ILE A 81 0.83 4.25 14.57
C ILE A 81 1.22 2.84 15.02
N ARG A 82 0.27 2.05 15.54
CA ARG A 82 0.53 0.66 15.93
C ARG A 82 0.92 -0.22 14.74
N PHE A 83 0.35 0.00 13.57
CA PHE A 83 0.75 -0.72 12.35
C PHE A 83 2.15 -0.34 11.92
N ALA A 84 2.50 0.95 11.92
CA ALA A 84 3.85 1.41 11.63
C ALA A 84 4.88 0.78 12.58
N LYS A 85 4.61 0.75 13.90
CA LYS A 85 5.47 0.05 14.88
C LYS A 85 5.83 -1.38 14.47
N LYS A 86 4.84 -2.12 13.94
CA LYS A 86 5.04 -3.51 13.49
C LYS A 86 5.93 -3.61 12.26
N LEU A 87 5.99 -2.57 11.43
CA LEU A 87 6.84 -2.54 10.23
C LEU A 87 8.34 -2.41 10.58
N LYS A 88 8.68 -1.90 11.76
CA LYS A 88 10.08 -1.72 12.21
C LYS A 88 10.88 -3.03 12.36
N VAL A 89 10.23 -4.19 12.26
CA VAL A 89 10.93 -5.48 12.23
C VAL A 89 11.69 -5.69 10.92
N VAL A 90 11.37 -4.93 9.86
CA VAL A 90 12.07 -4.95 8.57
C VAL A 90 13.00 -3.74 8.50
N ARG A 91 14.29 -4.01 8.24
CA ARG A 91 15.28 -2.96 7.98
C ARG A 91 14.92 -2.21 6.70
N ASP A 92 15.00 -0.88 6.74
CA ASP A 92 14.63 0.02 5.63
C ASP A 92 13.16 -0.13 5.19
N GLY A 93 12.30 -0.48 6.15
CA GLY A 93 10.87 -0.61 5.92
C GLY A 93 10.18 0.74 5.69
N ILE A 94 9.31 0.81 4.70
CA ILE A 94 8.50 2.00 4.38
C ILE A 94 7.15 1.86 5.08
N ALA A 95 6.73 2.89 5.79
CA ALA A 95 5.39 3.01 6.37
C ALA A 95 4.57 4.00 5.51
N SER A 96 3.71 3.51 4.62
CA SER A 96 2.90 4.36 3.74
C SER A 96 1.42 4.18 4.00
N PHE A 97 0.71 5.29 4.08
CA PHE A 97 -0.74 5.36 4.23
C PHE A 97 -1.27 6.49 3.33
N PHE A 98 -2.53 6.38 2.92
CA PHE A 98 -3.26 7.52 2.36
C PHE A 98 -4.21 8.12 3.40
N TYR A 99 -4.63 9.35 3.16
CA TYR A 99 -5.49 10.09 4.06
C TYR A 99 -6.60 10.81 3.29
N HIS A 100 -7.83 10.73 3.79
CA HIS A 100 -8.97 11.37 3.17
C HIS A 100 -9.09 12.84 3.58
N PRO A 101 -9.10 13.81 2.64
CA PRO A 101 -9.18 15.23 2.98
C PRO A 101 -10.42 15.64 3.78
N TYR A 102 -11.56 14.94 3.62
CA TYR A 102 -12.81 15.28 4.31
C TYR A 102 -12.74 15.09 5.84
N LEU A 103 -11.77 14.33 6.35
CA LEU A 103 -11.56 14.09 7.77
C LEU A 103 -10.94 15.30 8.51
N GLY A 104 -10.63 16.38 7.78
CA GLY A 104 -9.88 17.52 8.32
C GLY A 104 -8.44 17.16 8.67
N SER A 105 -7.74 18.03 9.41
CA SER A 105 -6.32 17.82 9.74
C SER A 105 -6.07 17.15 11.10
N GLY A 106 -7.08 17.03 11.96
CA GLY A 106 -6.90 16.59 13.35
C GLY A 106 -6.34 15.17 13.48
N TYR A 107 -6.87 14.20 12.74
CA TYR A 107 -6.33 12.84 12.73
C TYR A 107 -4.98 12.76 12.01
N LEU A 108 -4.79 13.52 10.92
CA LEU A 108 -3.52 13.57 10.22
C LEU A 108 -2.39 14.09 11.12
N GLN A 109 -2.65 15.14 11.91
CA GLN A 109 -1.70 15.68 12.87
C GLN A 109 -1.27 14.62 13.90
N GLN A 110 -2.24 13.91 14.49
CA GLN A 110 -1.96 12.82 15.45
C GLN A 110 -1.13 11.69 14.83
N ILE A 111 -1.41 11.33 13.56
CA ILE A 111 -0.63 10.32 12.84
C ILE A 111 0.80 10.82 12.64
N VAL A 112 0.99 12.03 12.12
CA VAL A 112 2.33 12.59 11.82
C VAL A 112 3.18 12.64 13.09
N GLU A 113 2.67 13.28 14.15
CA GLU A 113 3.36 13.40 15.45
C GLU A 113 3.66 12.02 16.04
N GLY A 114 2.69 11.09 15.94
CA GLY A 114 2.86 9.71 16.41
C GLY A 114 3.95 8.95 15.66
N LEU A 115 4.01 9.06 14.33
CA LEU A 115 5.03 8.40 13.52
C LEU A 115 6.42 9.00 13.77
N GLU A 116 6.53 10.32 13.87
CA GLU A 116 7.79 11.00 14.24
C GLU A 116 8.28 10.58 15.62
N SER A 117 7.37 10.43 16.60
CA SER A 117 7.73 9.93 17.94
C SER A 117 8.24 8.48 17.92
N GLU A 118 7.85 7.69 16.93
CA GLU A 118 8.35 6.34 16.68
C GLU A 118 9.65 6.31 15.88
N GLY A 119 10.21 7.47 15.55
CA GLY A 119 11.47 7.63 14.82
C GLY A 119 11.33 7.50 13.31
N TYR A 120 10.11 7.59 12.76
CA TYR A 120 9.93 7.72 11.31
C TYR A 120 10.26 9.12 10.85
N THR A 121 10.70 9.23 9.59
CA THR A 121 10.83 10.48 8.87
C THR A 121 9.98 10.43 7.61
N PHE A 122 9.44 11.57 7.21
CA PHE A 122 8.70 11.71 5.95
C PHE A 122 9.67 12.09 4.84
N VAL A 123 9.65 11.32 3.76
CA VAL A 123 10.47 11.55 2.56
C VAL A 123 9.58 11.65 1.33
N SER A 124 10.06 12.31 0.28
CA SER A 124 9.33 12.35 -0.98
C SER A 124 9.35 10.99 -1.66
N ALA A 125 8.32 10.69 -2.45
CA ALA A 125 8.29 9.49 -3.30
C ALA A 125 9.56 9.37 -4.16
N SER A 126 9.99 10.52 -4.70
CA SER A 126 11.12 10.61 -5.63
C SER A 126 12.44 10.16 -5.01
N SER A 127 12.65 10.36 -3.71
CA SER A 127 13.91 9.95 -3.06
C SER A 127 14.01 8.43 -2.84
N LEU A 128 12.92 7.68 -3.08
CA LEU A 128 12.90 6.23 -2.94
C LEU A 128 13.17 5.49 -4.27
N VAL A 129 13.14 6.21 -5.40
CA VAL A 129 13.19 5.63 -6.76
C VAL A 129 14.50 5.92 -7.49
N GLU A 130 15.44 6.60 -6.84
CA GLU A 130 16.78 6.93 -7.37
C GLU A 130 17.74 5.73 -7.37
#